data_AF-A0A3A4ZBI6-F1
#
_entry.id   AF-A0A3A4ZBI6-F1
#
_cell.length_a   1.000
_cell.length_b   1.000
_cell.length_c   1.000
_cell.angle_alpha   90.00
_cell.angle_beta   90.00
_cell.angle_gamma   90.00
#
_symmetry.space_group_name_H-M   'P 1'
#
loop_
_entity.id
_entity.type
_entity.pdbx_description
1 polymer ?
#
loop_
_entity_poly.entity_id
_entity_poly.type
_entity_poly.pdbx_seq_one_letter_code
_entity_poly.pdbx_strand_id
1 'polypeptide(L)'
;MIAERYQGPFKSEGERRIAYFLEANKMKYHYEPGVLVNSPQSKPRIWYPDFYLPEFGSYIEYYGLVGRDNYDRGIKRKNAAYSEMGLDVIPVYPWTFAENWQHYIMQELKQTTLRRYKSLMDKPYWAQDRLPAQNALSSGRGGHLYGQRRRY
;
A
#
# COMPACT_ATOMS: atom_id res chain seq x y z
N MET A 1 -20.54 -26.38 -2.70
CA MET A 1 -19.19 -26.90 -2.95
C MET A 1 -18.31 -26.40 -1.82
N ILE A 2 -17.80 -27.33 -1.01
CA ILE A 2 -16.98 -27.04 0.17
C ILE A 2 -15.56 -26.83 -0.37
N ALA A 3 -15.02 -25.63 -0.28
CA ALA A 3 -13.64 -25.37 -0.69
C ALA A 3 -12.71 -26.30 0.11
N GLU A 4 -11.92 -27.12 -0.58
CA GLU A 4 -10.82 -27.86 0.01
C GLU A 4 -10.02 -26.89 0.87
N ARG A 5 -9.95 -27.13 2.18
CA ARG A 5 -9.17 -26.31 3.09
C ARG A 5 -7.71 -26.45 2.66
N TYR A 6 -7.16 -25.40 2.06
CA TYR A 6 -5.75 -25.37 1.68
C TYR A 6 -4.90 -25.48 2.95
N GLN A 7 -4.33 -26.66 3.18
CA GLN A 7 -3.33 -26.89 4.24
C GLN A 7 -1.96 -26.43 3.73
N GLY A 8 -1.83 -25.13 3.41
CA GLY A 8 -0.54 -24.55 3.01
C GLY A 8 0.55 -24.76 4.09
N PRO A 9 1.83 -24.62 3.72
CA PRO A 9 2.99 -24.88 4.59
C PRO A 9 3.22 -23.75 5.63
N PHE A 10 2.17 -23.26 6.27
CA PHE A 10 2.23 -22.18 7.24
C PHE A 10 3.00 -22.60 8.49
N LYS A 11 3.91 -21.73 8.95
CA LYS A 11 4.83 -22.01 10.06
C LYS A 11 4.16 -21.87 11.43
N SER A 12 2.97 -21.27 11.48
CA SER A 12 2.20 -21.11 12.71
C SER A 12 0.69 -21.18 12.47
N GLU A 13 -0.06 -21.44 13.54
CA GLU A 13 -1.52 -21.37 13.49
C GLU A 13 -2.02 -19.94 13.24
N GLY A 14 -1.28 -18.92 13.69
CA GLY A 14 -1.61 -17.53 13.38
C GLY A 14 -1.55 -17.23 11.89
N GLU A 15 -0.48 -17.64 11.21
CA GLU A 15 -0.37 -17.55 9.75
C GLU A 15 -1.48 -18.32 9.04
N ARG A 16 -1.79 -19.56 9.48
CA ARG A 16 -2.88 -20.35 8.91
C ARG A 16 -4.23 -19.64 9.01
N ARG A 17 -4.52 -19.01 10.16
CA ARG A 17 -5.75 -18.23 10.37
C ARG A 17 -5.81 -17.03 9.43
N ILE A 18 -4.70 -16.30 9.27
CA ILE A 18 -4.61 -15.18 8.33
C ILE A 18 -4.87 -15.67 6.90
N ALA A 19 -4.16 -16.71 6.46
CA ALA A 19 -4.32 -17.29 5.13
C ALA A 19 -5.77 -17.70 4.85
N TYR A 20 -6.41 -18.41 5.78
CA TYR A 20 -7.81 -18.80 5.66
C TYR A 20 -8.74 -17.58 5.50
N PHE A 21 -8.49 -16.51 6.24
CA PHE A 21 -9.25 -15.27 6.08
C PHE A 21 -9.02 -14.62 4.71
N LEU A 22 -7.79 -14.59 4.22
CA LEU A 22 -7.49 -14.06 2.88
C LEU A 22 -8.22 -14.86 1.79
N GLU A 23 -8.17 -16.19 1.87
CA GLU A 23 -8.85 -17.11 0.94
C GLU A 23 -10.37 -16.97 0.98
N ALA A 24 -10.95 -16.93 2.18
CA ALA A 24 -12.38 -16.77 2.37
C ALA A 24 -12.91 -15.45 1.76
N ASN A 25 -12.07 -14.42 1.70
CA ASN A 25 -12.39 -13.13 1.09
C ASN A 25 -11.86 -12.99 -0.34
N LYS A 26 -11.35 -14.06 -0.95
CA LYS A 26 -10.82 -14.10 -2.32
C LYS A 26 -9.69 -13.10 -2.56
N MET A 27 -8.91 -12.78 -1.52
CA MET A 27 -7.75 -11.91 -1.63
C MET A 27 -6.54 -12.75 -2.06
N LYS A 28 -5.91 -12.37 -3.18
CA LYS A 28 -4.69 -13.01 -3.65
C LYS A 28 -3.52 -12.67 -2.73
N TYR A 29 -2.69 -13.67 -2.43
CA TYR A 29 -1.47 -13.48 -1.67
C TYR A 29 -0.31 -14.34 -2.17
N HIS A 30 0.91 -13.91 -1.86
CA HIS A 30 2.12 -14.72 -1.92
C HIS A 30 2.58 -14.98 -0.49
N TYR A 31 2.84 -16.24 -0.16
CA TYR A 31 3.40 -16.63 1.13
C TYR A 31 4.93 -16.54 1.08
N GLU A 32 5.53 -15.96 2.13
CA GLU A 32 6.98 -15.74 2.27
C GLU A 32 7.66 -15.13 1.02
N PRO A 33 7.18 -14.00 0.48
CA PRO A 33 7.87 -13.26 -0.59
C PRO A 33 9.27 -12.82 -0.15
N GLY A 34 10.28 -13.05 -1.00
CA GLY A 34 11.60 -12.47 -0.78
C GLY A 34 11.61 -10.96 -1.02
N VAL A 35 12.03 -10.18 -0.03
CA VAL A 35 12.17 -8.72 -0.10
C VAL A 35 13.63 -8.36 0.18
N LEU A 36 14.26 -7.62 -0.75
CA LEU A 36 15.61 -7.11 -0.54
C LEU A 36 15.57 -5.93 0.44
N VAL A 37 16.22 -6.10 1.57
CA VAL A 37 16.36 -5.09 2.62
C VAL A 37 17.76 -4.49 2.57
N ASN A 38 17.78 -3.20 2.23
CA ASN A 38 18.99 -2.39 2.14
C ASN A 38 18.93 -1.31 3.22
N SER A 39 19.58 -1.56 4.36
CA SER A 39 19.80 -0.53 5.37
C SER A 39 21.18 0.09 5.14
N PRO A 40 21.33 1.43 5.20
CA PRO A 40 22.63 2.09 5.01
C PRO A 40 23.71 1.61 5.98
N GLN A 41 23.31 1.10 7.16
CA GLN A 41 24.23 0.68 8.22
C GLN A 41 24.54 -0.82 8.19
N SER A 42 24.02 -1.59 7.23
CA SER A 42 24.20 -3.05 7.21
C SER A 42 24.29 -3.62 5.80
N LYS A 43 24.87 -4.83 5.69
CA LYS A 43 24.92 -5.56 4.43
C LYS A 43 23.49 -5.84 3.93
N PRO A 44 23.21 -5.72 2.62
CA PRO A 44 21.96 -6.15 2.01
C PRO A 44 21.57 -7.57 2.44
N ARG A 45 20.29 -7.76 2.77
CA ARG A 45 19.73 -9.05 3.19
C ARG A 45 18.38 -9.27 2.54
N ILE A 46 18.03 -10.53 2.25
CA ILE A 46 16.67 -10.88 1.86
C ILE A 46 15.88 -11.20 3.12
N TRP A 47 14.77 -10.51 3.34
CA TRP A 47 13.79 -10.84 4.36
C TRP A 47 12.57 -11.49 3.71
N TYR A 48 11.86 -12.30 4.50
CA TYR A 48 10.67 -13.02 4.06
C TYR A 48 9.51 -12.61 4.98
N PRO A 49 8.77 -11.54 4.66
CA PRO A 49 7.51 -11.26 5.36
C PRO A 49 6.51 -12.39 5.13
N ASP A 50 5.57 -12.64 6.04
CA ASP A 50 4.70 -13.82 5.93
C ASP A 50 3.79 -13.80 4.70
N PHE A 51 3.19 -12.65 4.39
CA PHE A 51 2.28 -12.51 3.25
C PHE A 51 2.52 -11.22 2.48
N TYR A 52 2.47 -11.29 1.15
CA TYR A 52 2.32 -10.13 0.27
C TYR A 52 0.99 -10.21 -0.46
N LEU A 53 0.27 -9.08 -0.52
CA LEU A 53 -1.03 -8.94 -1.15
C LEU A 53 -0.88 -8.02 -2.38
N PRO A 54 -0.72 -8.58 -3.59
CA PRO A 54 -0.40 -7.79 -4.79
C PRO A 54 -1.42 -6.71 -5.11
N GLU A 55 -2.71 -7.00 -4.90
CA GLU A 55 -3.82 -6.09 -5.20
C GLU A 55 -3.74 -4.79 -4.40
N PHE A 56 -3.20 -4.86 -3.19
CA PHE A 56 -3.03 -3.72 -2.30
C PHE A 56 -1.58 -3.23 -2.24
N GLY A 57 -0.66 -3.99 -2.82
CA GLY A 57 0.79 -3.86 -2.68
C GLY A 57 1.27 -3.81 -1.23
N SER A 58 0.58 -4.49 -0.32
CA SER A 58 0.86 -4.46 1.13
C SER A 58 1.34 -5.82 1.62
N TYR A 59 2.04 -5.83 2.74
CA TYR A 59 2.47 -7.07 3.39
C TYR A 59 1.73 -7.27 4.71
N ILE A 60 1.60 -8.51 5.16
CA ILE A 60 1.18 -8.87 6.53
C ILE A 60 2.31 -9.66 7.16
N GLU A 61 2.61 -9.34 8.42
CA GLU A 61 3.66 -9.98 9.22
C GLU A 61 3.08 -10.40 10.57
N TYR A 62 3.14 -11.70 10.89
CA TYR A 62 2.66 -12.27 12.14
C TYR A 62 3.80 -12.47 13.15
N TYR A 63 3.76 -11.69 14.23
CA TYR A 63 4.76 -11.73 15.29
C TYR A 63 4.41 -12.74 16.40
N GLY A 64 4.37 -14.03 16.06
CA GLY A 64 3.89 -15.10 16.97
C GLY A 64 4.67 -15.31 18.28
N LEU A 65 5.91 -14.81 18.40
CA LEU A 65 6.80 -15.02 19.55
C LEU A 65 6.89 -13.81 20.51
N VAL A 66 6.07 -12.78 20.27
CA VAL A 66 6.02 -11.58 21.09
C VAL A 66 5.59 -11.87 22.53
N GLY A 67 6.18 -11.18 23.50
CA GLY A 67 5.92 -11.37 24.94
C GLY A 67 6.93 -12.26 25.68
N ARG A 68 8.03 -12.66 25.05
CA ARG A 68 9.22 -13.23 25.71
C ARG A 68 10.37 -12.21 25.65
N ASP A 69 11.13 -12.05 26.74
CA ASP A 69 12.11 -10.97 26.91
C ASP A 69 13.08 -10.81 25.72
N ASN A 70 13.38 -9.55 25.39
CA ASN A 70 14.18 -9.04 24.25
C ASN A 70 13.54 -9.04 22.84
N TYR A 71 12.33 -9.57 22.65
CA TYR A 71 11.72 -9.68 21.30
C TYR A 71 11.21 -8.33 20.73
N ASP A 72 10.72 -7.43 21.60
CA ASP A 72 10.08 -6.17 21.17
C ASP A 72 11.03 -5.19 20.46
N ARG A 73 12.33 -5.19 20.85
CA ARG A 73 13.34 -4.35 20.17
C ARG A 73 13.59 -4.84 18.75
N GLY A 74 13.57 -6.15 18.52
CA GLY A 74 13.73 -6.74 17.18
C GLY A 74 12.60 -6.31 16.25
N ILE A 75 11.36 -6.36 16.74
CA ILE A 75 10.17 -5.98 15.97
C ILE A 75 10.16 -4.50 15.63
N LYS A 76 10.45 -3.63 16.60
CA LYS A 76 10.54 -2.19 16.35
C LYS A 76 11.57 -1.87 15.26
N ARG A 77 12.74 -2.51 15.31
CA ARG A 77 13.77 -2.37 14.26
C ARG A 77 13.30 -2.90 12.91
N LYS A 78 12.62 -4.05 12.88
CA LYS A 78 12.09 -4.66 11.65
C LYS A 78 11.04 -3.75 11.00
N ASN A 79 10.07 -3.26 11.78
CA ASN A 79 9.05 -2.32 11.31
C ASN A 79 9.64 -0.99 10.85
N ALA A 80 10.67 -0.47 11.54
CA ALA A 80 11.37 0.74 11.12
C ALA A 80 12.06 0.55 9.75
N ALA A 81 12.78 -0.57 9.57
CA ALA A 81 13.42 -0.88 8.29
C ALA A 81 12.40 -1.01 7.15
N TYR A 82 11.25 -1.66 7.40
CA TYR A 82 10.16 -1.71 6.41
C TYR A 82 9.65 -0.32 6.01
N SER A 83 9.41 0.54 6.99
CA SER A 83 8.98 1.92 6.76
C SER A 83 10.00 2.74 5.98
N GLU A 84 11.30 2.63 6.33
CA GLU A 84 12.39 3.32 5.63
C GLU A 84 12.49 2.92 4.14
N MET A 85 12.15 1.68 3.81
CA MET A 85 12.08 1.19 2.44
C MET A 85 10.78 1.54 1.71
N GLY A 86 9.84 2.21 2.39
CA GLY A 86 8.53 2.54 1.83
C GLY A 86 7.60 1.34 1.67
N LEU A 87 7.83 0.26 2.43
CA LEU A 87 6.95 -0.91 2.44
C LEU A 87 5.82 -0.73 3.44
N ASP A 88 4.57 -0.90 2.98
CA ASP A 88 3.42 -0.93 3.87
C ASP A 88 3.24 -2.35 4.41
N VAL A 89 3.60 -2.53 5.68
CA VAL A 89 3.52 -3.82 6.39
C VAL A 89 2.52 -3.70 7.53
N ILE A 90 1.56 -4.63 7.58
CA ILE A 90 0.53 -4.74 8.60
C ILE A 90 1.02 -5.72 9.67
N PRO A 91 1.40 -5.24 10.86
CA PRO A 91 1.85 -6.11 11.94
C PRO A 91 0.65 -6.78 12.63
N VAL A 92 0.66 -8.10 12.71
CA VAL A 92 -0.35 -8.89 13.44
C VAL A 92 0.33 -9.57 14.62
N TYR A 93 -0.26 -9.47 15.81
CA TYR A 93 0.29 -10.03 17.04
C TYR A 93 -0.66 -11.10 17.61
N PRO A 94 -0.18 -11.97 18.53
CA PRO A 94 -1.04 -12.95 19.19
C PRO A 94 -2.28 -12.32 19.83
N TRP A 95 -2.15 -11.17 20.50
CA TRP A 95 -3.28 -10.46 21.10
C TRP A 95 -4.23 -9.82 20.08
N THR A 96 -3.77 -9.52 18.87
CA THR A 96 -4.66 -9.00 17.81
C THR A 96 -5.81 -9.99 17.57
N PHE A 97 -5.53 -11.30 17.61
CA PHE A 97 -6.54 -12.35 17.46
C PHE A 97 -7.58 -12.45 18.58
N ALA A 98 -7.33 -11.84 19.74
CA ALA A 98 -8.33 -11.72 20.82
C ALA A 98 -9.36 -10.62 20.53
N GLU A 99 -9.08 -9.75 19.57
CA GLU A 99 -9.95 -8.68 19.11
C GLU A 99 -10.54 -8.99 17.72
N ASN A 100 -11.19 -8.00 17.10
CA ASN A 100 -11.67 -8.10 15.72
C ASN A 100 -10.51 -7.90 14.72
N TRP A 101 -9.58 -8.86 14.70
CA TRP A 101 -8.38 -8.83 13.86
C TRP A 101 -8.67 -8.76 12.36
N GLN A 102 -9.79 -9.34 11.90
CA GLN A 102 -10.22 -9.28 10.50
C GLN A 102 -10.55 -7.85 10.12
N HIS A 103 -11.32 -7.14 10.96
CA HIS A 103 -11.61 -5.73 10.76
C HIS A 103 -10.33 -4.89 10.79
N TYR A 104 -9.41 -5.16 11.73
CA TYR A 104 -8.12 -4.48 11.79
C TYR A 104 -7.35 -4.60 10.47
N ILE A 105 -7.16 -5.81 9.93
CA ILE A 105 -6.47 -6.01 8.65
C ILE A 105 -7.16 -5.22 7.53
N MET A 106 -8.48 -5.30 7.42
CA MET A 106 -9.22 -4.59 6.38
C MET A 106 -9.14 -3.06 6.53
N GLN A 107 -9.12 -2.53 7.76
CA GLN A 107 -8.92 -1.11 8.00
C GLN A 107 -7.52 -0.68 7.59
N GLU A 108 -6.47 -1.42 7.95
CA GLU A 108 -5.10 -1.10 7.56
C GLU A 108 -4.91 -1.12 6.04
N LEU A 109 -5.49 -2.11 5.34
CA LEU A 109 -5.49 -2.16 3.87
C LEU A 109 -6.23 -0.96 3.27
N LYS A 110 -7.38 -0.58 3.83
CA LYS A 110 -8.14 0.61 3.38
C LYS A 110 -7.31 1.88 3.55
N GLN A 111 -6.74 2.11 4.72
CA GLN A 111 -5.94 3.31 5.00
C GLN A 111 -4.71 3.39 4.11
N THR A 112 -4.01 2.28 3.92
CA THR A 112 -2.85 2.19 3.02
C THR A 112 -3.23 2.51 1.57
N THR A 113 -4.32 1.92 1.08
CA THR A 113 -4.82 2.14 -0.28
C THR A 113 -5.19 3.61 -0.50
N LEU A 114 -5.89 4.24 0.45
CA LEU A 114 -6.24 5.65 0.38
C LEU A 114 -5.01 6.56 0.40
N ARG A 115 -4.00 6.24 1.22
CA ARG A 115 -2.74 6.99 1.28
C ARG A 115 -2.00 6.94 -0.05
N ARG A 116 -1.92 5.76 -0.67
CA ARG A 116 -1.30 5.56 -1.99
C ARG A 116 -2.05 6.26 -3.10
N TYR A 117 -3.38 6.16 -3.09
CA TYR A 117 -4.23 6.90 -4.03
C TYR A 117 -3.99 8.41 -3.92
N LYS A 118 -3.98 8.97 -2.70
CA LYS A 118 -3.67 10.38 -2.49
C LYS A 118 -2.27 10.74 -3.02
N SER A 119 -1.25 9.95 -2.69
CA SER A 119 0.12 10.18 -3.16
C SER A 119 0.25 10.11 -4.69
N LEU A 120 -0.51 9.23 -5.35
CA LEU A 120 -0.60 9.19 -6.80
C LEU A 120 -1.23 10.48 -7.33
N MET A 121 -2.36 10.91 -6.79
CA MET A 121 -3.07 12.10 -7.24
C MET A 121 -2.32 13.42 -6.98
N ASP A 122 -1.35 13.41 -6.07
CA ASP A 122 -0.48 14.55 -5.77
C ASP A 122 0.71 14.69 -6.76
N LYS A 123 0.90 13.74 -7.70
CA LYS A 123 2.00 13.82 -8.68
C LYS A 123 1.77 14.95 -9.69
N PRO A 124 2.85 15.66 -10.14
CA PRO A 124 2.74 16.76 -11.10
C PRO A 124 2.02 16.41 -12.40
N TYR A 125 2.13 15.16 -12.86
CA TYR A 125 1.40 14.66 -14.03
C TYR A 125 -0.11 14.95 -13.91
N TRP A 126 -0.74 14.58 -12.78
CA TRP A 126 -2.17 14.79 -12.55
C TRP A 126 -2.53 16.23 -12.17
N ALA A 127 -1.55 17.11 -11.97
CA ALA A 127 -1.79 18.54 -11.81
C ALA A 127 -1.98 19.24 -13.17
N GLN A 128 -1.40 18.69 -14.25
CA GLN A 128 -1.54 19.22 -15.61
C GLN A 128 -2.97 19.04 -16.14
N ASP A 129 -3.62 17.91 -15.80
CA ASP A 129 -5.03 17.64 -16.14
C ASP A 129 -6.02 18.55 -15.40
N ARG A 130 -5.57 19.30 -14.39
CA ARG A 130 -6.40 20.27 -13.64
C ARG A 130 -6.32 21.69 -14.20
N LEU A 131 -5.55 21.93 -15.27
CA LEU A 131 -5.58 23.22 -15.96
C LEU A 131 -6.95 23.35 -16.66
N PRO A 132 -7.78 24.33 -16.28
CA PRO A 132 -9.07 24.50 -16.93
C PRO A 132 -8.85 24.88 -18.39
N ALA A 133 -9.75 24.41 -19.26
CA ALA A 133 -9.89 24.82 -20.65
C ALA A 133 -10.26 26.31 -20.82
N GLN A 134 -9.58 27.22 -20.11
CA GLN A 134 -9.81 28.66 -20.13
C GLN A 134 -9.08 29.36 -21.29
N ASN A 135 -8.16 28.69 -21.98
CA ASN A 135 -7.50 29.24 -23.18
C ASN A 135 -8.23 28.94 -24.51
N ALA A 136 -9.37 28.24 -24.49
CA ALA A 136 -10.13 27.94 -25.70
C ALA A 136 -11.22 28.98 -26.05
N LEU A 137 -11.42 30.02 -25.23
CA LEU A 137 -12.50 31.01 -25.42
C LEU A 137 -12.04 32.47 -25.58
N SER A 138 -10.72 32.75 -25.64
CA SER A 138 -10.21 34.13 -25.74
C SER A 138 -9.75 34.57 -27.14
N SER A 139 -9.84 33.75 -28.19
CA SER A 139 -9.45 34.13 -29.56
C SER A 139 -10.60 34.62 -30.45
N GLY A 140 -11.80 34.84 -29.91
CA GLY A 140 -13.00 35.12 -30.70
C GLY A 140 -13.77 36.38 -30.29
N ARG A 141 -13.13 37.56 -30.24
CA ARG A 141 -13.82 38.87 -30.34
C ARG A 141 -12.81 40.02 -30.45
N GLY A 142 -12.50 40.39 -31.68
CA GLY A 142 -11.72 41.59 -32.03
C GLY A 142 -12.35 42.30 -33.22
N GLY A 143 -13.63 42.66 -33.13
CA GLY A 143 -14.28 43.52 -34.11
C GLY A 143 -13.99 44.99 -33.78
N HIS A 144 -13.04 45.61 -34.47
CA HIS A 144 -12.92 47.06 -34.57
C HIS A 144 -12.68 47.46 -36.03
N LEU A 145 -13.78 47.74 -36.72
CA LEU A 145 -13.83 48.49 -37.97
C LEU A 145 -13.65 49.98 -37.63
N TYR A 146 -12.45 50.52 -37.88
CA TYR A 146 -12.26 51.96 -38.03
C TYR A 146 -12.33 52.31 -39.51
N GLY A 147 -13.32 53.12 -39.89
CA GLY A 147 -13.41 53.72 -41.21
C GLY A 147 -12.74 55.10 -41.27
N GLN A 148 -12.38 55.47 -42.51
CA GLN A 148 -11.94 56.79 -43.03
C GLN A 148 -10.45 57.11 -42.85
N ARG A 149 -9.67 57.60 -43.84
CA ARG A 149 -9.94 58.25 -45.14
C ARG A 149 -8.62 58.37 -45.97
N ARG A 150 -8.74 58.13 -47.30
CA ARG A 150 -8.12 58.77 -48.50
C ARG A 150 -6.62 59.11 -48.63
N ARG A 151 -6.05 58.72 -49.78
CA ARG A 151 -5.41 59.50 -50.90
C ARG A 151 -4.54 58.50 -51.70
N TYR A 152 -4.52 58.40 -53.04
CA TYR A 152 -4.66 59.37 -54.14
C TYR A 152 -5.57 58.85 -55.25
#